data_AF-A0A914HYI0-F1
#
_entry.id   AF-A0A914HYI0-F1
#
_cell.length_a   1.000
_cell.length_b   1.000
_cell.length_c   1.000
_cell.angle_alpha   90.00
_cell.angle_beta   90.00
_cell.angle_gamma   90.00
#
_symmetry.space_group_name_H-M   'P 1'
#
loop_
_entity.id
_entity.type
_entity.pdbx_description
1 polymer ?
#
loop_
_entity_poly.entity_id
_entity_poly.type
_entity_poly.pdbx_seq_one_letter_code
_entity_poly.pdbx_strand_id
1 'polypeptide(L)'
;MHKKNITSSPETKNRKPSSQITEDSSAQESNNSNRSQALSDLTVHLDYTRLKTEHQKLKKYFESACDSRYKTPPVHETARRLCRAEPVALDLYKSHREKMELLQAALAECDWDGIMTVLLFIKRTLSNALFRQCLMEHPKAARHYITYLRETGDSTELADTLFGTVFFIIHFYYFFAGMVEE
;
A
#
# COMPACT_ATOMS: atom_id res chain seq x y z
N MET A 1 -40.12 -32.46 49.77
CA MET A 1 -39.29 -32.20 50.97
C MET A 1 -38.44 -30.95 50.72
N HIS A 2 -38.07 -30.21 51.78
CA HIS A 2 -37.01 -29.17 51.90
C HIS A 2 -36.68 -28.25 50.69
N LYS A 3 -36.89 -26.92 50.70
CA LYS A 3 -36.55 -25.79 51.63
C LYS A 3 -35.23 -25.07 51.29
N LYS A 4 -35.35 -23.75 51.05
CA LYS A 4 -34.42 -22.65 51.43
C LYS A 4 -33.07 -22.58 50.66
N ASN A 5 -32.36 -21.44 50.54
CA ASN A 5 -32.51 -20.04 51.04
C ASN A 5 -31.85 -19.07 50.01
N ILE A 6 -32.30 -17.81 49.82
CA ILE A 6 -31.73 -16.55 50.41
C ILE A 6 -30.19 -16.44 50.21
N THR A 7 -29.59 -15.40 49.61
CA THR A 7 -29.21 -14.08 50.21
C THR A 7 -28.40 -13.27 49.15
N SER A 8 -28.40 -11.93 48.99
CA SER A 8 -29.40 -10.84 49.14
C SER A 8 -28.88 -9.57 48.40
N SER A 9 -29.61 -8.45 48.42
CA SER A 9 -29.05 -7.08 48.22
C SER A 9 -28.25 -6.64 49.48
N PRO A 10 -27.45 -5.54 49.52
CA PRO A 10 -28.06 -4.19 49.62
C PRO A 10 -27.26 -2.97 49.05
N GLU A 11 -28.05 -2.00 48.61
CA GLU A 11 -28.02 -0.55 48.91
C GLU A 11 -26.77 0.18 49.45
N THR A 12 -26.50 1.31 48.77
CA THR A 12 -26.16 2.67 49.26
C THR A 12 -25.57 2.89 50.66
N LYS A 13 -24.55 3.76 50.75
CA LYS A 13 -24.40 4.65 51.92
C LYS A 13 -23.83 6.03 51.61
N ASN A 14 -24.73 7.00 51.65
CA ASN A 14 -24.47 8.43 51.64
C ASN A 14 -23.83 8.87 52.97
N ARG A 15 -22.78 9.71 52.94
CA ARG A 15 -22.28 10.45 54.13
C ARG A 15 -21.69 11.82 53.74
N LYS A 16 -22.43 12.88 54.09
CA LYS A 16 -21.84 14.19 54.42
C LYS A 16 -20.94 14.08 55.66
N PRO A 17 -20.01 15.03 55.83
CA PRO A 17 -19.87 15.74 57.10
C PRO A 17 -20.41 17.16 56.99
N SER A 18 -20.76 17.75 58.13
CA SER A 18 -21.26 19.11 58.25
C SER A 18 -20.37 19.88 59.21
N SER A 19 -20.04 21.13 58.89
CA SER A 19 -19.59 22.13 59.86
C SER A 19 -20.05 23.51 59.41
N GLN A 20 -20.62 24.25 60.35
CA GLN A 20 -21.11 25.62 60.19
C GLN A 20 -19.96 26.62 60.41
N ILE A 21 -20.14 27.85 59.93
CA ILE A 21 -19.93 29.10 60.70
C ILE A 21 -20.65 30.24 59.95
N THR A 22 -21.13 31.20 60.73
CA THR A 22 -22.01 32.32 60.37
C THR A 22 -21.29 33.47 59.65
N GLU A 23 -22.08 34.39 59.07
CA GLU A 23 -21.88 35.85 58.90
C GLU A 23 -20.43 36.37 58.70
N ASP A 24 -20.11 37.11 57.65
CA ASP A 24 -20.61 38.49 57.50
C ASP A 24 -20.55 39.02 56.04
N SER A 25 -20.99 40.26 55.84
CA SER A 25 -21.08 40.97 54.56
C SER A 25 -19.74 41.56 54.06
N SER A 26 -19.75 42.00 52.79
CA SER A 26 -18.72 42.80 52.08
C SER A 26 -17.48 42.08 51.52
N ALA A 27 -17.49 41.86 50.19
CA ALA A 27 -16.32 41.87 49.28
C ALA A 27 -16.75 41.53 47.83
N GLN A 28 -17.60 42.34 47.21
CA GLN A 28 -17.79 42.28 45.76
C GLN A 28 -16.61 42.98 45.07
N GLU A 29 -15.71 42.22 44.45
CA GLU A 29 -15.08 42.54 43.13
C GLU A 29 -14.08 41.45 42.69
N SER A 30 -13.33 40.85 43.60
CA SER A 30 -12.24 39.90 43.28
C SER A 30 -12.69 38.58 42.62
N ASN A 31 -13.95 38.18 42.78
CA ASN A 31 -14.46 36.88 42.33
C ASN A 31 -14.87 36.84 40.85
N ASN A 32 -14.98 37.98 40.17
CA ASN A 32 -15.45 38.03 38.78
C ASN A 32 -14.30 37.71 37.79
N SER A 33 -13.09 38.22 38.06
CA SER A 33 -11.90 37.98 37.23
C SER A 33 -11.56 36.49 37.11
N ASN A 34 -11.55 35.77 38.23
CA ASN A 34 -11.24 34.33 38.27
C ASN A 34 -12.27 33.49 37.51
N ARG A 35 -13.56 33.88 37.53
CA ARG A 35 -14.62 33.21 36.75
C ARG A 35 -14.48 33.46 35.26
N SER A 36 -14.17 34.69 34.85
CA SER A 36 -13.90 35.02 33.45
C SER A 36 -12.68 34.28 32.90
N GLN A 37 -11.60 34.16 33.69
CA GLN A 37 -10.40 33.38 33.34
C GLN A 37 -10.69 31.88 33.22
N ALA A 38 -11.42 31.29 34.18
CA ALA A 38 -11.80 29.88 34.10
C ALA A 38 -12.72 29.57 32.90
N LEU A 39 -13.58 30.53 32.51
CA LEU A 39 -14.40 30.41 31.29
C LEU A 39 -13.55 30.53 30.02
N SER A 40 -12.58 31.46 29.95
CA SER A 40 -11.68 31.55 28.79
C SER A 40 -10.80 30.31 28.63
N ASP A 41 -10.28 29.77 29.73
CA ASP A 41 -9.45 28.54 29.70
C ASP A 41 -10.27 27.33 29.24
N LEU A 42 -11.54 27.23 29.67
CA LEU A 42 -12.47 26.20 29.21
C LEU A 42 -12.79 26.35 27.71
N THR A 43 -12.99 27.58 27.22
CA THR A 43 -13.19 27.86 25.80
C THR A 43 -11.96 27.48 24.97
N VAL A 44 -10.76 27.89 25.39
CA VAL A 44 -9.49 27.51 24.73
C VAL A 44 -9.28 25.99 24.76
N HIS A 45 -9.64 25.30 25.85
CA HIS A 45 -9.56 23.85 25.94
C HIS A 45 -10.54 23.15 24.97
N LEU A 46 -11.76 23.66 24.84
CA LEU A 46 -12.76 23.17 23.88
C LEU A 46 -12.30 23.39 22.43
N ASP A 47 -11.79 24.58 22.11
CA ASP A 47 -11.27 24.91 20.77
C ASP A 47 -10.03 24.10 20.42
N TYR A 48 -9.10 23.91 21.36
CA TYR A 48 -7.94 23.02 21.18
C TYR A 48 -8.37 21.57 20.96
N THR A 49 -9.35 21.08 21.72
CA THR A 49 -9.90 19.72 21.56
C THR A 49 -10.57 19.56 20.19
N ARG A 50 -11.37 20.54 19.77
CA ARG A 50 -12.00 20.58 18.45
C ARG A 50 -10.94 20.57 17.34
N LEU A 51 -9.96 21.48 17.39
CA LEU A 51 -8.87 21.58 16.43
C LEU A 51 -8.05 20.29 16.34
N LYS A 52 -7.77 19.65 17.49
CA LYS A 52 -7.12 18.33 17.55
C LYS A 52 -7.95 17.24 16.88
N THR A 53 -9.28 17.22 17.06
CA THR A 53 -10.13 16.24 16.36
C THR A 53 -10.20 16.49 14.85
N GLU A 54 -10.26 17.74 14.40
CA GLU A 54 -10.19 18.08 12.97
C GLU A 54 -8.83 17.69 12.37
N HIS A 55 -7.73 17.96 13.06
CA HIS A 55 -6.40 17.53 12.62
C HIS A 55 -6.29 15.99 12.53
N GLN A 56 -6.88 15.25 13.49
CA GLN A 56 -6.93 13.78 13.44
C GLN A 56 -7.82 13.26 12.30
N LYS A 57 -8.98 13.88 12.04
CA LYS A 57 -9.83 13.55 10.88
C LYS A 57 -9.07 13.79 9.58
N LEU A 58 -8.47 14.98 9.42
CA LEU A 58 -7.74 15.35 8.22
C LEU A 58 -6.52 14.43 8.00
N LYS A 59 -5.79 14.07 9.06
CA LYS A 59 -4.73 13.06 8.99
C LYS A 59 -5.27 11.72 8.48
N LYS A 60 -6.38 11.22 9.03
CA LYS A 60 -7.02 9.97 8.56
C LYS A 60 -7.48 10.04 7.10
N TYR A 61 -8.05 11.17 6.67
CA TYR A 61 -8.43 11.37 5.26
C TYR A 61 -7.20 11.39 4.34
N PHE A 62 -6.12 12.05 4.74
CA PHE A 62 -4.87 12.07 3.99
C PHE A 62 -4.23 10.68 3.91
N GLU A 63 -4.14 9.97 5.04
CA GLU A 63 -3.60 8.61 5.15
C GLU A 63 -4.41 7.62 4.30
N SER A 64 -5.75 7.69 4.36
CA SER A 64 -6.64 6.88 3.52
C SER A 64 -6.57 7.24 2.02
N ALA A 65 -6.41 8.52 1.68
CA ALA A 65 -6.23 8.97 0.31
C ALA A 65 -4.87 8.53 -0.28
N CYS A 66 -3.80 8.57 0.53
CA CYS A 66 -2.49 8.02 0.19
C CYS A 66 -2.57 6.50 0.00
N ASP A 67 -3.11 5.75 0.97
CA ASP A 67 -3.27 4.30 0.87
C ASP A 67 -4.05 3.90 -0.39
N SER A 68 -5.14 4.60 -0.73
CA SER A 68 -5.91 4.29 -1.95
C SER A 68 -5.15 4.53 -3.26
N ARG A 69 -4.15 5.42 -3.27
CA ARG A 69 -3.37 5.80 -4.46
C ARG A 69 -2.02 5.10 -4.57
N TYR A 70 -1.46 4.63 -3.45
CA TYR A 70 -0.15 3.98 -3.39
C TYR A 70 -0.21 2.47 -3.12
N LYS A 71 -1.39 1.91 -2.83
CA LYS A 71 -1.57 0.47 -2.70
C LYS A 71 -1.59 -0.20 -4.07
N THR A 72 -0.49 -0.88 -4.40
CA THR A 72 -0.32 -1.73 -5.58
C THR A 72 -1.52 -2.71 -5.70
N PRO A 73 -2.29 -2.67 -6.80
CA PRO A 73 -3.36 -3.64 -7.01
C PRO A 73 -2.80 -5.06 -7.15
N PRO A 74 -3.56 -6.11 -6.79
CA PRO A 74 -3.10 -7.48 -6.95
C PRO A 74 -2.81 -7.75 -8.43
N VAL A 75 -1.69 -8.42 -8.69
CA VAL A 75 -1.08 -8.60 -10.02
C VAL A 75 -2.08 -9.10 -11.07
N HIS A 76 -2.91 -10.08 -10.72
CA HIS A 76 -3.95 -10.68 -11.57
C HIS A 76 -5.09 -9.71 -11.91
N GLU A 77 -5.43 -8.76 -11.03
CA GLU A 77 -6.41 -7.71 -11.33
C GLU A 77 -5.82 -6.69 -12.31
N THR A 78 -4.57 -6.29 -12.11
CA THR A 78 -3.85 -5.42 -13.05
C THR A 78 -3.71 -6.06 -14.43
N ALA A 79 -3.35 -7.35 -14.50
CA ALA A 79 -3.31 -8.10 -15.75
C ALA A 79 -4.70 -8.06 -16.42
N ARG A 80 -5.77 -8.45 -15.71
CA ARG A 80 -7.14 -8.45 -16.23
C ARG A 80 -7.61 -7.09 -16.77
N ARG A 81 -7.26 -6.00 -16.09
CA ARG A 81 -7.53 -4.62 -16.55
C ARG A 81 -6.72 -4.27 -17.79
N LEU A 82 -5.45 -4.68 -17.84
CA LEU A 82 -4.59 -4.47 -18.99
C LEU A 82 -5.09 -5.25 -20.22
N CYS A 83 -5.59 -6.48 -20.05
CA CYS A 83 -6.21 -7.24 -21.14
C CYS A 83 -7.51 -6.58 -21.66
N ARG A 84 -8.15 -5.71 -20.84
CA ARG A 84 -9.31 -4.89 -21.23
C ARG A 84 -8.94 -3.52 -21.79
N ALA A 85 -7.64 -3.24 -21.96
CA ALA A 85 -7.10 -1.92 -22.29
C ALA A 85 -7.53 -0.79 -21.32
N GLU A 86 -7.85 -1.13 -20.07
CA GLU A 86 -8.09 -0.13 -19.02
C GLU A 86 -6.76 0.52 -18.58
N PRO A 87 -6.75 1.81 -18.21
CA PRO A 87 -5.53 2.48 -17.76
C PRO A 87 -5.07 1.94 -16.40
N VAL A 88 -3.85 1.41 -16.32
CA VAL A 88 -3.26 0.89 -15.06
C VAL A 88 -1.94 1.58 -14.72
N ALA A 89 -1.79 1.96 -13.45
CA ALA A 89 -0.57 2.57 -12.91
C ALA A 89 0.53 1.52 -12.68
N LEU A 90 1.22 1.13 -13.75
CA LEU A 90 2.33 0.15 -13.69
C LEU A 90 3.49 0.61 -12.79
N ASP A 91 3.70 1.92 -12.63
CA ASP A 91 4.76 2.50 -11.78
C ASP A 91 4.61 2.16 -10.27
N LEU A 92 3.51 1.54 -9.86
CA LEU A 92 3.33 0.99 -8.50
C LEU A 92 4.16 -0.30 -8.26
N TYR A 93 4.52 -1.03 -9.32
CA TYR A 93 5.33 -2.26 -9.23
C TYR A 93 6.83 -1.93 -9.17
N LYS A 94 7.37 -1.87 -7.95
CA LYS A 94 8.75 -1.43 -7.71
C LYS A 94 9.73 -2.61 -7.63
N SER A 95 9.30 -3.75 -7.12
CA SER A 95 10.14 -4.94 -7.01
C SER A 95 10.29 -5.67 -8.34
N HIS A 96 11.50 -6.22 -8.60
CA HIS A 96 11.74 -7.11 -9.73
C HIS A 96 10.75 -8.29 -9.74
N ARG A 97 10.52 -8.91 -8.58
CA ARG A 97 9.62 -10.07 -8.42
C ARG A 97 8.18 -9.72 -8.83
N GLU A 98 7.67 -8.57 -8.41
CA GLU A 98 6.32 -8.13 -8.77
C GLU A 98 6.17 -7.92 -10.28
N LYS A 99 7.21 -7.38 -10.94
CA LYS A 99 7.23 -7.20 -12.40
C LYS A 99 7.24 -8.53 -13.16
N MET A 100 7.95 -9.54 -12.64
CA MET A 100 7.95 -10.88 -13.24
C MET A 100 6.59 -11.58 -13.04
N GLU A 101 6.01 -11.49 -11.85
CA GLU A 101 4.66 -11.99 -11.58
C GLU A 101 3.63 -11.32 -12.52
N LEU A 102 3.76 -10.02 -12.79
CA LEU A 102 2.91 -9.30 -13.72
C LEU A 102 3.09 -9.74 -15.17
N LEU A 103 4.33 -9.96 -15.62
CA LEU A 103 4.58 -10.52 -16.94
C LEU A 103 4.00 -11.92 -17.07
N GLN A 104 4.15 -12.78 -16.06
CA GLN A 104 3.59 -14.13 -16.06
C GLN A 104 2.05 -14.11 -16.11
N ALA A 105 1.40 -13.22 -15.36
CA ALA A 105 -0.06 -13.04 -15.42
C ALA A 105 -0.52 -12.52 -16.79
N ALA A 106 0.17 -11.52 -17.36
CA ALA A 106 -0.14 -11.00 -18.69
C ALA A 106 0.07 -12.06 -19.79
N LEU A 107 1.11 -12.90 -19.69
CA LEU A 107 1.34 -14.01 -20.61
C LEU A 107 0.29 -15.12 -20.52
N ALA A 108 -0.43 -15.23 -19.40
CA ALA A 108 -1.50 -16.21 -19.21
C ALA A 108 -2.87 -15.70 -19.72
N GLU A 109 -3.18 -14.42 -19.47
CA GLU A 109 -4.54 -13.88 -19.64
C GLU A 109 -4.71 -12.83 -20.76
N CYS A 110 -3.63 -12.16 -21.20
CA CYS A 110 -3.74 -11.05 -22.14
C CYS A 110 -3.33 -11.38 -23.57
N ASP A 111 -3.90 -10.60 -24.49
CA ASP A 111 -3.49 -10.52 -25.88
C ASP A 111 -2.16 -9.79 -26.07
N TRP A 112 -1.72 -9.72 -27.33
CA TRP A 112 -0.48 -9.10 -27.79
C TRP A 112 -0.19 -7.73 -27.15
N ASP A 113 -1.14 -6.80 -27.22
CA ASP A 113 -0.95 -5.42 -26.77
C ASP A 113 -0.74 -5.32 -25.26
N GLY A 114 -1.45 -6.15 -24.48
CA GLY A 114 -1.26 -6.23 -23.03
C GLY A 114 0.12 -6.78 -22.67
N ILE A 115 0.52 -7.89 -23.29
CA ILE A 115 1.86 -8.47 -23.10
C ILE A 115 2.95 -7.48 -23.48
N MET A 116 2.81 -6.78 -24.61
CA MET A 116 3.80 -5.82 -25.09
C MET A 116 3.88 -4.57 -24.21
N THR A 117 2.75 -4.09 -23.68
CA THR A 117 2.72 -2.98 -22.72
C THR A 117 3.49 -3.31 -21.45
N VAL A 118 3.35 -4.52 -20.90
CA VAL A 118 4.18 -4.97 -19.75
C VAL A 118 5.65 -5.08 -20.16
N LEU A 119 5.97 -5.67 -21.31
CA LEU A 119 7.35 -5.82 -21.77
C LEU A 119 8.08 -4.48 -21.94
N LEU A 120 7.43 -3.49 -22.56
CA LEU A 120 7.99 -2.14 -22.71
C LEU A 120 8.14 -1.42 -21.36
N PHE A 121 7.22 -1.62 -20.42
CA PHE A 121 7.36 -1.13 -19.04
C PHE A 121 8.55 -1.78 -18.31
N ILE A 122 8.75 -3.09 -18.47
CA ILE A 122 9.90 -3.79 -17.88
C ILE A 122 11.20 -3.32 -18.53
N LYS A 123 11.26 -3.21 -19.87
CA LYS A 123 12.41 -2.66 -20.61
C LYS A 123 12.78 -1.25 -20.13
N ARG A 124 11.79 -0.37 -19.92
CA ARG A 124 12.00 1.00 -19.42
C ARG A 124 12.52 1.05 -17.98
N THR A 125 12.28 0.03 -17.17
CA THR A 125 12.49 0.07 -15.70
C THR A 125 13.49 -0.96 -15.16
N LEU A 126 14.05 -1.82 -16.00
CA LEU A 126 15.16 -2.74 -15.69
C LEU A 126 16.37 -2.44 -16.59
N SER A 127 17.55 -2.93 -16.20
CA SER A 127 18.71 -2.88 -17.09
C SER A 127 18.55 -3.88 -18.25
N ASN A 128 19.16 -3.57 -19.40
CA ASN A 128 19.12 -4.44 -20.58
C ASN A 128 19.60 -5.88 -20.33
N ALA A 129 20.50 -6.09 -19.35
CA ALA A 129 20.93 -7.41 -18.93
C ALA A 129 19.82 -8.21 -18.21
N LEU A 130 19.16 -7.60 -17.21
CA LEU A 130 18.04 -8.23 -16.50
C LEU A 130 16.82 -8.43 -17.41
N PHE A 131 16.56 -7.50 -18.31
CA PHE A 131 15.50 -7.66 -19.32
C PHE A 131 15.79 -8.85 -20.25
N ARG A 132 17.02 -9.01 -20.75
CA ARG A 132 17.40 -10.19 -21.54
C ARG A 132 17.28 -11.49 -20.74
N GLN A 133 17.64 -11.51 -19.45
CA GLN A 133 17.44 -12.67 -18.58
C GLN A 133 15.95 -13.04 -18.47
N CYS A 134 15.08 -12.05 -18.22
CA CYS A 134 13.63 -12.23 -18.20
C CYS A 134 13.09 -12.82 -19.52
N LEU A 135 13.60 -12.38 -20.68
CA LEU A 135 13.24 -12.97 -21.97
C LEU A 135 13.72 -14.43 -22.13
N MET A 136 14.88 -14.81 -21.57
CA MET A 136 15.33 -16.21 -21.54
C MET A 136 14.43 -17.08 -20.67
N GLU A 137 14.03 -16.58 -19.49
CA GLU A 137 13.11 -17.29 -18.57
C GLU A 137 11.69 -17.42 -19.16
N HIS A 138 11.30 -16.56 -20.10
CA HIS A 138 9.97 -16.51 -20.69
C HIS A 138 9.99 -16.49 -22.23
N PRO A 139 10.20 -17.65 -22.91
CA PRO A 139 10.33 -17.71 -24.37
C PRO A 139 9.07 -17.23 -25.13
N LYS A 140 7.88 -17.32 -24.53
CA LYS A 140 6.65 -16.71 -25.09
C LYS A 140 6.81 -15.19 -25.21
N ALA A 141 7.27 -14.53 -24.14
CA ALA A 141 7.55 -13.10 -24.13
C ALA A 141 8.66 -12.71 -25.12
N ALA A 142 9.74 -13.50 -25.19
CA ALA A 142 10.81 -13.29 -26.18
C ALA A 142 10.28 -13.31 -27.62
N ARG A 143 9.40 -14.27 -27.97
CA ARG A 143 8.78 -14.32 -29.30
C ARG A 143 7.94 -13.07 -29.59
N HIS A 144 7.16 -12.59 -28.63
CA HIS A 144 6.42 -11.33 -28.78
C HIS A 144 7.38 -10.15 -28.97
N TYR A 145 8.46 -10.08 -28.20
CA TYR A 145 9.44 -9.01 -28.32
C TYR A 145 10.19 -9.01 -29.67
N ILE A 146 10.50 -10.19 -30.20
CA ILE A 146 11.17 -10.36 -31.50
C ILE A 146 10.29 -9.87 -32.66
N THR A 147 8.98 -10.17 -32.69
CA THR A 147 8.13 -9.61 -33.77
C THR A 147 8.00 -8.10 -33.65
N TYR A 148 7.89 -7.57 -32.42
CA TYR A 148 7.88 -6.12 -32.20
C TYR A 148 9.15 -5.44 -32.75
N LEU A 149 10.34 -5.94 -32.42
CA LEU A 149 11.60 -5.41 -32.96
C LEU A 149 11.71 -5.55 -34.48
N ARG A 150 11.12 -6.59 -35.05
CA ARG A 150 11.05 -6.79 -36.51
C ARG A 150 10.11 -5.77 -37.18
N GLU A 151 9.05 -5.36 -36.50
CA GLU A 151 8.09 -4.35 -36.96
C GLU A 151 8.62 -2.92 -36.78
N THR A 152 9.37 -2.62 -35.71
CA THR A 152 10.03 -1.31 -35.54
C THR A 152 11.28 -1.14 -36.41
N GLY A 153 11.90 -2.24 -36.83
CA GLY A 153 13.11 -2.23 -37.66
C GLY A 153 14.41 -2.07 -36.88
N ASP A 154 14.39 -2.21 -35.55
CA ASP A 154 15.57 -2.13 -34.67
C ASP A 154 16.46 -3.38 -34.79
N SER A 155 17.11 -3.52 -35.94
CA SER A 155 17.97 -4.68 -36.26
C SER A 155 19.17 -4.83 -35.34
N THR A 156 19.66 -3.74 -34.75
CA THR A 156 20.74 -3.74 -33.75
C THR A 156 20.27 -4.34 -32.43
N GLU A 157 19.14 -3.91 -31.89
CA GLU A 157 18.59 -4.48 -30.65
C GLU A 157 18.09 -5.92 -30.87
N LEU A 158 17.56 -6.24 -32.05
CA LEU A 158 17.21 -7.61 -32.44
C LEU A 158 18.45 -8.52 -32.46
N ALA A 159 19.57 -8.04 -33.00
CA ALA A 159 20.84 -8.76 -32.96
C ALA A 159 21.32 -8.94 -31.51
N ASP A 160 21.40 -7.87 -30.71
CA ASP A 160 21.88 -7.93 -29.32
C ASP A 160 21.04 -8.84 -28.42
N THR A 161 19.72 -8.88 -28.63
CA THR A 161 18.82 -9.78 -27.89
C THR A 161 18.97 -11.23 -28.38
N LEU A 162 19.07 -11.47 -29.68
CA LEU A 162 19.26 -12.82 -30.23
C LEU A 162 20.64 -13.40 -29.88
N PHE A 163 21.73 -12.68 -30.11
CA PHE A 163 23.07 -13.12 -29.77
C PHE A 163 23.27 -13.27 -28.26
N GLY A 164 22.73 -12.36 -27.45
CA GLY A 164 22.76 -12.46 -26.00
C GLY A 164 22.06 -13.73 -25.50
N THR A 165 20.84 -13.99 -25.95
CA THR A 165 20.08 -15.19 -25.55
C THR A 165 20.76 -16.49 -26.02
N VAL A 166 21.22 -16.57 -27.27
CA VAL A 166 21.86 -17.77 -27.81
C VAL A 166 23.20 -18.07 -27.12
N PHE A 167 24.05 -17.06 -26.88
CA PHE A 167 25.33 -17.27 -26.20
C PHE A 167 25.15 -17.78 -24.77
N PHE A 168 24.21 -17.20 -24.01
CA PHE A 168 23.93 -17.67 -22.65
C PHE A 168 23.24 -19.03 -22.61
N ILE A 169 22.32 -19.34 -23.54
CA ILE A 169 21.72 -20.68 -23.65
C ILE A 169 22.79 -21.73 -23.94
N ILE A 170 23.67 -21.48 -24.92
CA ILE A 170 24.79 -22.37 -25.25
C ILE A 170 25.68 -22.57 -24.01
N HIS A 171 26.14 -21.48 -23.38
CA HIS A 171 26.99 -21.57 -22.19
C HIS A 171 26.31 -22.31 -21.03
N PHE A 172 25.01 -22.10 -20.81
CA PHE A 172 24.25 -22.78 -19.74
C PHE A 172 24.06 -24.28 -20.03
N TYR A 173 23.76 -24.65 -21.28
CA TYR A 173 23.68 -26.06 -21.70
C TYR A 173 25.02 -26.78 -21.59
N TYR A 174 26.12 -26.17 -22.04
CA TYR A 174 27.47 -26.77 -21.89
C TYR A 174 27.91 -26.83 -20.42
N PHE A 175 27.59 -25.82 -19.60
CA PHE A 175 27.86 -25.84 -18.16
C PHE A 175 27.06 -26.94 -17.42
N PHE A 176 25.78 -27.12 -17.74
CA PHE A 176 24.98 -28.19 -17.14
C PHE A 176 25.35 -29.58 -17.65
N ALA A 177 25.64 -29.73 -18.95
CA ALA A 177 26.10 -31.00 -19.51
C ALA A 177 27.45 -31.42 -18.90
N GLY A 178 28.37 -30.47 -18.69
CA GLY A 178 29.66 -30.72 -18.04
C GLY A 178 29.56 -31.08 -16.54
N MET A 179 28.43 -30.83 -15.87
CA MET A 179 28.18 -31.28 -14.49
C MET A 179 27.47 -32.65 -14.40
N VAL A 180 27.15 -33.28 -15.53
CA VAL A 180 26.43 -34.57 -15.59
C VAL A 180 27.34 -35.74 -16.01
N GLU A 181 28.61 -35.47 -16.34
CA GLU A 181 29.62 -36.49 -16.74
C GLU A 181 30.69 -36.80 -15.66
N GLU A 182 30.54 -36.32 -14.41
CA GLU A 182 31.33 -36.78 -13.24
C GLU A 182 30.49 -37.58 -12.23
#